data_AF-A0AAD4SNC5-F1
#
_entry.id   AF-A0AAD4SNC5-F1
#
_cell.length_a   1.000
_cell.length_b   1.000
_cell.length_c   1.000
_cell.angle_alpha   90.00
_cell.angle_beta   90.00
_cell.angle_gamma   90.00
#
_symmetry.space_group_name_H-M   'P 1'
#
loop_
_entity.id
_entity.type
_entity.pdbx_description
1 polymer ?
#
loop_
_entity_poly.entity_id
_entity_poly.type
_entity_poly.pdbx_seq_one_letter_code
_entity_poly.pdbx_strand_id
1 'polypeptide(L)'
;MVLSFDLQSFILRARVLKLYRQSLRAARRAPSHARAELENTIRQEIEKNRHCDDKQRIRFLISEGLEKLKGLDEMLDMQGN
;
A
#
# COMPACT_ATOMS: atom_id res chain seq x y z
N MET A 1 16.16 -9.43 22.55
CA MET A 1 16.02 -10.59 21.63
C MET A 1 15.85 -10.06 20.22
N VAL A 2 16.76 -10.38 19.31
CA VAL A 2 16.54 -10.12 17.88
C VAL A 2 15.52 -11.17 17.43
N LEU A 3 14.30 -10.74 17.12
CA LEU A 3 13.31 -11.61 16.49
C LEU A 3 13.91 -12.04 15.15
N SER A 4 14.32 -13.30 15.06
CA SER A 4 14.66 -13.96 13.79
C SER A 4 13.40 -13.93 12.92
N PHE A 5 13.29 -12.92 12.07
CA PHE A 5 12.27 -12.92 11.03
C PHE A 5 12.65 -14.02 10.05
N ASP A 6 11.80 -15.03 9.96
CA ASP A 6 11.85 -15.99 8.84
C ASP A 6 11.94 -15.23 7.52
N LEU A 7 12.75 -15.74 6.58
CA LEU A 7 13.05 -15.09 5.30
C LEU A 7 11.76 -14.71 4.56
N GLN A 8 10.73 -15.55 4.61
CA GLN A 8 9.45 -15.23 3.97
C GLN A 8 8.79 -14.00 4.59
N SER A 9 8.79 -13.88 5.91
CA SER A 9 8.22 -12.72 6.60
C SER A 9 9.01 -11.44 6.31
N PHE A 10 10.34 -11.53 6.19
CA PHE A 10 11.18 -10.42 5.74
C PHE A 10 10.80 -9.95 4.32
N ILE A 11 10.69 -10.90 3.38
CA ILE A 11 10.31 -10.62 1.99
C ILE A 11 8.90 -10.01 1.92
N LEU A 12 7.94 -10.56 2.67
CA LEU A 12 6.57 -10.02 2.71
C LEU A 12 6.54 -8.60 3.26
N ARG A 13 7.26 -8.31 4.35
CA ARG A 13 7.38 -6.96 4.90
C ARG A 13 7.98 -5.99 3.87
N ALA A 14 9.02 -6.40 3.16
CA ALA A 14 9.63 -5.58 2.10
C ALA A 14 8.62 -5.26 0.98
N ARG A 15 7.79 -6.23 0.59
CA ARG A 15 6.72 -6.04 -0.41
C ARG A 15 5.62 -5.10 0.08
N VAL A 16 5.15 -5.24 1.32
CA VAL A 16 4.18 -4.33 1.93
C VAL A 16 4.71 -2.90 1.95
N LEU A 17 5.95 -2.70 2.40
CA LEU A 17 6.58 -1.38 2.43
C LEU A 17 6.78 -0.79 1.02
N LYS A 18 7.08 -1.63 0.02
CA LYS A 18 7.15 -1.20 -1.38
C LYS A 18 5.79 -0.69 -1.86
N LEU A 19 4.72 -1.48 -1.65
CA LEU A 19 3.35 -1.10 -1.99
C LEU A 19 2.97 0.23 -1.32
N TYR A 20 3.16 0.34 -0.01
CA TYR A 20 2.85 1.57 0.73
C TYR A 20 3.53 2.82 0.15
N ARG A 21 4.83 2.73 -0.14
CA ARG A 21 5.58 3.84 -0.76
C ARG A 21 5.09 4.17 -2.17
N GLN A 22 4.69 3.17 -2.96
CA GLN A 22 4.14 3.40 -4.29
C GLN A 22 2.78 4.10 -4.20
N SER A 23 1.90 3.65 -3.31
CA SER A 23 0.60 4.29 -3.06
C SER A 23 0.75 5.75 -2.63
N LEU A 24 1.66 6.05 -1.70
CA LEU A 24 1.91 7.45 -1.30
C LEU A 24 2.47 8.31 -2.44
N ARG A 25 3.24 7.74 -3.37
CA ARG A 25 3.71 8.47 -4.55
C ARG A 25 2.57 8.74 -5.53
N ALA A 26 1.69 7.78 -5.76
CA ALA A 26 0.48 7.98 -6.56
C ALA A 26 -0.40 9.07 -5.95
N ALA A 27 -0.59 9.07 -4.62
CA ALA A 27 -1.36 10.11 -3.94
C ALA A 27 -0.85 11.53 -4.16
N ARG A 28 0.46 11.72 -4.38
CA ARG A 28 1.02 13.04 -4.71
C ARG A 28 0.58 13.56 -6.08
N ARG A 29 0.17 12.70 -7.00
CA ARG A 29 -0.39 13.10 -8.30
C ARG A 29 -1.84 13.60 -8.18
N ALA A 30 -2.52 13.32 -7.06
CA ALA A 30 -3.88 13.80 -6.83
C ALA A 30 -3.93 15.34 -6.68
N PRO A 31 -5.08 15.96 -7.00
CA PRO A 31 -5.34 17.38 -6.75
C PRO A 31 -5.10 17.77 -5.29
N SER A 32 -4.71 19.03 -5.05
CA SER A 32 -4.33 19.53 -3.72
C SER A 32 -5.39 19.30 -2.63
N HIS A 33 -6.67 19.42 -2.98
CA HIS A 33 -7.79 19.24 -2.06
C HIS A 33 -8.01 17.76 -1.65
N ALA A 34 -7.68 16.80 -2.52
CA ALA A 34 -7.90 15.38 -2.29
C ALA A 34 -6.65 14.63 -1.77
N ARG A 35 -5.46 15.21 -1.95
CA ARG A 35 -4.18 14.58 -1.60
C ARG A 35 -4.10 14.13 -0.14
N ALA A 36 -4.47 14.99 0.80
CA ALA A 36 -4.36 14.69 2.23
C ALA A 36 -5.30 13.56 2.66
N GLU A 37 -6.52 13.56 2.12
CA GLU A 37 -7.49 12.50 2.36
C GLU A 37 -6.98 11.15 1.81
N LEU A 38 -6.46 11.15 0.58
CA LEU A 38 -5.93 9.94 -0.06
C LEU A 38 -4.73 9.37 0.69
N GLU A 39 -3.78 10.21 1.14
CA GLU A 39 -2.65 9.78 1.97
C GLU A 39 -3.11 9.18 3.31
N ASN A 40 -4.14 9.75 3.94
CA ASN A 40 -4.71 9.23 5.18
C ASN A 40 -5.40 7.88 4.96
N THR A 41 -6.18 7.73 3.90
CA THR A 41 -6.82 6.46 3.52
C THR A 41 -5.78 5.37 3.29
N ILE A 42 -4.70 5.66 2.55
CA ILE A 42 -3.60 4.70 2.32
C ILE A 42 -2.97 4.27 3.65
N ARG A 43 -2.72 5.22 4.57
CA ARG A 43 -2.16 4.91 5.88
C ARG A 43 -3.11 4.04 6.70
N GLN A 44 -4.40 4.38 6.73
CA GLN A 44 -5.41 3.64 7.49
C GLN A 44 -5.55 2.19 7.01
N GLU A 45 -5.53 1.95 5.70
CA GLU A 45 -5.62 0.58 5.15
C GLU A 45 -4.43 -0.30 5.55
N ILE A 46 -3.22 0.25 5.57
CA ILE A 46 -2.04 -0.46 6.08
C ILE A 46 -2.15 -0.71 7.58
N GLU A 47 -2.52 0.31 8.36
CA GLU A 47 -2.61 0.20 9.82
C GLU A 47 -3.71 -0.77 10.29
N LYS A 48 -4.82 -0.84 9.57
CA LYS A 48 -5.91 -1.81 9.81
C LYS A 48 -5.40 -3.26 9.80
N ASN A 49 -4.34 -3.53 9.06
CA ASN A 49 -3.75 -4.86 8.90
C ASN A 49 -2.38 -5.01 9.59
N ARG A 50 -1.96 -4.04 10.44
CA ARG A 50 -0.63 -4.03 11.08
C ARG A 50 -0.32 -5.32 11.86
N HIS A 51 -1.33 -5.93 12.46
CA HIS A 51 -1.22 -7.13 13.28
C HIS A 51 -1.56 -8.43 12.52
N CYS A 52 -1.62 -8.38 11.19
CA CYS A 52 -1.84 -9.56 10.37
C CYS A 52 -0.55 -10.38 10.28
N ASP A 53 -0.53 -11.56 10.92
CA ASP A 53 0.60 -12.50 10.86
C ASP A 53 0.39 -13.66 9.87
N ASP A 54 -0.81 -13.77 9.29
CA ASP A 54 -1.12 -14.77 8.26
C ASP A 54 -0.46 -14.40 6.92
N LYS A 55 0.59 -15.13 6.57
CA LYS A 55 1.35 -14.94 5.32
C LYS A 55 0.49 -15.04 4.06
N GLN A 56 -0.52 -15.91 4.02
CA GLN A 56 -1.42 -16.04 2.88
C GLN A 56 -2.33 -14.82 2.77
N ARG A 57 -2.88 -14.37 3.90
CA ARG A 57 -3.67 -13.13 3.96
C ARG A 57 -2.85 -11.92 3.55
N ILE A 58 -1.61 -11.79 4.02
CA ILE A 58 -0.70 -10.71 3.60
C ILE A 58 -0.47 -10.73 2.09
N ARG A 59 -0.23 -11.92 1.50
CA ARG A 59 -0.07 -12.05 0.03
C ARG A 59 -1.31 -11.61 -0.72
N PHE A 60 -2.49 -12.01 -0.25
CA PHE A 60 -3.76 -11.60 -0.83
C PHE A 60 -3.93 -10.07 -0.77
N LEU A 61 -3.68 -9.46 0.39
CA LEU A 61 -3.79 -8.01 0.59
C LEU A 61 -2.79 -7.23 -0.28
N ILE A 62 -1.58 -7.75 -0.48
CA ILE A 62 -0.61 -7.15 -1.41
C ILE A 62 -1.17 -7.16 -2.84
N SER A 63 -1.71 -8.30 -3.30
CA SER A 63 -2.29 -8.39 -4.65
C SER A 63 -3.48 -7.45 -4.82
N GLU A 64 -4.39 -7.42 -3.85
CA GLU A 64 -5.54 -6.51 -3.85
C GLU A 64 -5.10 -5.04 -3.85
N GLY A 65 -4.11 -4.69 -3.02
CA GLY A 65 -3.58 -3.33 -2.94
C GLY A 65 -2.86 -2.88 -4.23
N LEU A 66 -2.19 -3.81 -4.93
CA LEU A 66 -1.61 -3.53 -6.24
C LEU A 66 -2.67 -3.24 -7.30
N GLU A 67 -3.78 -3.99 -7.29
CA GLU A 67 -4.89 -3.74 -8.23
C GLU A 67 -5.58 -2.40 -7.95
N LYS A 68 -5.84 -2.09 -6.67
CA LYS A 68 -6.37 -0.78 -6.26
C LYS A 68 -5.45 0.37 -6.66
N LEU A 69 -4.14 0.19 -6.51
CA LEU A 69 -3.15 1.19 -6.92
C LEU A 69 -3.15 1.40 -8.44
N LYS A 70 -3.25 0.32 -9.23
CA LYS A 70 -3.36 0.42 -10.69
C LYS A 70 -4.58 1.23 -11.11
N GLY A 71 -5.75 0.92 -10.53
CA GLY A 71 -6.97 1.68 -10.80
C GLY A 71 -6.84 3.16 -10.40
N LEU A 72 -6.21 3.44 -9.26
CA LEU A 72 -5.93 4.82 -8.84
C LEU A 72 -5.00 5.55 -9.82
N ASP A 73 -3.92 4.92 -10.28
CA ASP A 73 -2.99 5.51 -11.25
C ASP A 73 -3.71 5.82 -12.57
N GLU A 74 -4.55 4.90 -13.07
CA GLU A 74 -5.36 5.11 -14.27
C GLU A 74 -6.35 6.27 -14.12
N MET A 75 -7.04 6.37 -12.96
CA MET A 75 -7.95 7.49 -12.66
C MET A 75 -7.22 8.83 -12.63
N LEU A 76 -6.02 8.87 -12.03
CA LEU A 76 -5.20 10.07 -11.95
C LEU A 76 -4.62 10.47 -13.31
N ASP A 77 -4.28 9.50 -14.17
CA ASP A 77 -3.84 9.77 -15.55
C ASP A 77 -4.97 10.36 -16.40
N MET A 78 -6.21 9.90 -16.21
CA MET A 78 -7.38 10.47 -16.90
C MET A 78 -7.71 11.90 -16.46
N GLN A 79 -7.38 12.28 -15.22
CA GLN A 79 -7.58 13.65 -14.72
C GLN A 79 -6.47 14.64 -15.13
N GLY A 80 -5.35 14.13 -15.66
CA GLY A 80 -4.17 14.93 -16.02
C GLY A 80 -4.15 15.49 -17.44
N ASN A 81 -5.25 15.42 -18.18
CA ASN A 81 -5.45 16.02 -19.51
C ASN A 81 -6.43 17.20 -19.46
#